data_AF-A0A926V2V3-F1
#
_entry.id   AF-A0A926V2V3-F1
#
_cell.length_a   1.000
_cell.length_b   1.000
_cell.length_c   1.000
_cell.angle_alpha   90.00
_cell.angle_beta   90.00
_cell.angle_gamma   90.00
#
_symmetry.space_group_name_H-M   'P 1'
#
loop_
_entity.id
_entity.type
_entity.pdbx_description
1 polymer ?
#
loop_
_entity_poly.entity_id
_entity_poly.type
_entity_poly.pdbx_seq_one_letter_code
_entity_poly.pdbx_strand_id
1 'polypeptide(L)'
;MTQINRKLLVTLGLSWVGFAIAGLLITLLFPIPTVAVLIDRSYCPPDAWKQVVQQYDTLYSQHQQKHLKIQQVVVFSDLGEDVLPSIPSGDEIQALSTYGRQNLDHRSQLATQYPNAQLLSCPT
;
A
#
# COMPACT_ATOMS: atom_id res chain seq x y z
N MET A 1 55.37 4.04 -10.64
CA MET A 1 54.16 4.89 -10.58
C MET A 1 53.52 4.85 -11.96
N THR A 2 52.41 4.14 -12.11
CA THR A 2 51.74 3.93 -13.40
C THR A 2 51.10 5.23 -13.87
N GLN A 3 51.52 5.75 -15.03
CA GLN A 3 50.88 6.90 -15.65
C GLN A 3 49.49 6.50 -16.15
N ILE A 4 48.46 6.83 -15.37
CA ILE A 4 47.07 6.56 -15.72
C ILE A 4 46.68 7.49 -16.88
N ASN A 5 46.17 6.90 -17.95
CA ASN A 5 45.80 7.61 -19.16
C ASN A 5 44.57 8.50 -18.92
N ARG A 6 44.76 9.83 -18.92
CA ARG A 6 43.72 10.82 -18.58
C ARG A 6 42.45 10.68 -19.42
N LYS A 7 42.57 10.31 -20.71
CA LYS A 7 41.41 10.03 -21.58
C LYS A 7 40.57 8.85 -21.11
N LEU A 8 41.23 7.83 -20.55
CA LEU A 8 40.60 6.60 -20.06
C LEU A 8 39.85 6.85 -18.75
N LEU A 9 40.39 7.72 -17.88
CA LEU A 9 39.68 8.21 -16.67
C LEU A 9 38.43 9.03 -17.03
N VAL A 10 38.54 9.90 -18.03
CA VAL A 10 37.41 10.75 -18.47
C VAL A 10 36.28 9.91 -19.04
N THR A 11 36.58 8.93 -19.89
CA THR A 11 35.54 8.04 -20.45
C THR A 11 34.93 7.14 -19.39
N LEU A 12 35.72 6.58 -18.46
CA LEU A 12 35.17 5.80 -17.34
C LEU A 12 34.24 6.64 -16.46
N GLY A 13 34.67 7.86 -16.13
CA GLY A 13 33.88 8.79 -15.32
C GLY A 13 32.56 9.17 -16.00
N LEU A 14 32.60 9.51 -17.30
CA LEU A 14 31.40 9.82 -18.08
C LEU A 14 30.42 8.63 -18.15
N SER A 15 30.92 7.41 -18.33
CA SER A 15 30.06 6.21 -18.34
C SER A 15 29.38 5.98 -16.99
N TRP A 16 30.11 6.14 -15.88
CA TRP A 16 29.54 6.03 -14.54
C TRP A 16 28.50 7.11 -14.24
N VAL A 17 28.77 8.36 -14.65
CA VAL A 17 27.81 9.46 -14.52
C VAL A 17 26.55 9.19 -15.35
N GLY A 18 26.70 8.73 -16.59
CA GLY A 18 25.57 8.34 -17.43
C GLY A 18 24.73 7.23 -16.79
N PHE A 19 25.37 6.23 -16.19
CA PHE A 19 24.69 5.14 -15.50
C PHE A 19 23.96 5.63 -14.23
N ALA A 20 24.59 6.52 -13.46
CA ALA A 20 23.98 7.11 -12.27
C ALA A 20 22.74 7.96 -12.62
N ILE A 21 22.82 8.76 -13.69
CA ILE A 21 21.69 9.56 -14.18
C ILE A 21 20.55 8.64 -14.63
N ALA A 22 20.85 7.58 -15.39
CA ALA A 22 19.85 6.63 -15.85
C ALA A 22 19.16 5.92 -14.66
N GLY A 23 19.91 5.47 -13.67
CA GLY A 23 19.35 4.86 -12.45
C GLY A 23 18.43 5.82 -11.68
N LEU A 24 18.81 7.09 -11.58
CA LEU A 24 18.03 8.11 -10.88
C LEU A 24 16.73 8.48 -11.64
N LEU A 25 16.77 8.47 -12.97
CA LEU A 25 15.57 8.66 -13.79
C LEU A 25 14.56 7.53 -13.59
N ILE A 26 15.02 6.28 -13.47
CA ILE A 26 14.12 5.13 -13.25
C ILE A 26 13.36 5.28 -11.92
N THR A 27 14.03 5.67 -10.84
CA THR A 27 13.38 5.81 -9.53
C THR A 27 12.39 6.99 -9.48
N LEU A 28 12.64 8.05 -10.25
CA LEU A 28 11.73 9.19 -10.36
C LEU A 28 10.50 8.88 -11.24
N LEU A 29 10.68 8.12 -12.31
CA LEU A 29 9.61 7.83 -13.28
C LEU A 29 8.69 6.69 -12.81
N PHE A 30 9.15 5.80 -11.94
CA PHE A 30 8.40 4.64 -11.46
C PHE A 30 8.30 4.63 -9.92
N PRO A 31 7.63 5.61 -9.30
CA PRO A 31 7.43 5.61 -7.86
C PRO A 31 6.53 4.45 -7.42
N ILE A 32 6.80 3.89 -6.25
CA ILE A 32 5.95 2.85 -5.65
C ILE A 32 4.59 3.48 -5.31
N PRO A 33 3.46 2.90 -5.76
CA PRO A 33 2.14 3.44 -5.49
C PRO A 33 1.85 3.41 -3.99
N THR A 34 1.36 4.53 -3.44
CA THR A 34 0.98 4.65 -2.03
C THR A 34 -0.53 4.69 -1.92
N VAL A 35 -1.10 3.83 -1.08
CA VAL A 35 -2.55 3.67 -0.90
C VAL A 35 -2.93 3.68 0.58
N ALA A 36 -4.14 4.14 0.87
CA ALA A 36 -4.80 3.81 2.14
C ALA A 36 -5.63 2.54 1.93
N VAL A 37 -5.84 1.76 2.99
CA VAL A 37 -6.76 0.62 2.94
C VAL A 37 -7.95 0.94 3.84
N LEU A 38 -9.15 0.91 3.26
CA LEU A 38 -10.40 1.12 3.98
C LEU A 38 -11.08 -0.24 4.12
N ILE A 39 -11.31 -0.68 5.34
CA ILE A 39 -11.91 -1.98 5.64
C ILE A 39 -13.28 -1.76 6.27
N ASP A 40 -14.32 -2.16 5.56
CA ASP A 40 -15.68 -2.18 6.08
C ASP A 40 -15.84 -3.36 7.04
N ARG A 41 -15.94 -3.06 8.34
CA ARG A 41 -16.12 -4.05 9.42
C ARG A 41 -17.59 -4.26 9.80
N SER A 42 -18.53 -3.84 8.96
CA SER A 42 -19.95 -4.17 9.13
C SER A 42 -20.15 -5.69 9.25
N TYR A 43 -21.31 -6.11 9.77
CA TYR A 43 -21.58 -7.54 9.94
C TYR A 43 -21.30 -8.33 8.67
N CYS A 44 -20.49 -9.39 8.82
CA CYS A 44 -20.03 -10.19 7.71
C CYS A 44 -19.89 -11.66 8.14
N PRO A 45 -20.49 -12.60 7.39
CA PRO A 45 -20.33 -14.03 7.67
C PRO A 45 -18.85 -14.44 7.69
N PRO A 46 -18.43 -15.40 8.55
CA PRO A 46 -17.03 -15.78 8.69
C PRO A 46 -16.33 -16.15 7.37
N ASP A 47 -17.02 -16.83 6.46
CA ASP A 47 -16.44 -17.23 5.18
C ASP A 47 -16.30 -16.05 4.19
N ALA A 48 -17.21 -15.08 4.25
CA ALA A 48 -17.09 -13.83 3.49
C ALA A 48 -15.98 -12.93 4.09
N TRP A 49 -15.83 -12.93 5.42
CA TRP A 49 -14.76 -12.18 6.09
C TRP A 49 -13.37 -12.71 5.73
N LYS A 50 -13.20 -14.04 5.65
CA LYS A 50 -11.95 -14.64 5.17
C LYS A 50 -11.54 -14.13 3.78
N GLN A 51 -12.49 -13.83 2.89
CA GLN A 51 -12.17 -13.28 1.58
C GLN A 51 -11.63 -11.85 1.69
N VAL A 52 -12.21 -11.03 2.57
CA VAL A 52 -11.71 -9.68 2.87
C VAL A 52 -10.30 -9.74 3.47
N VAL A 53 -10.06 -10.65 4.41
CA VAL A 53 -8.74 -10.91 4.98
C VAL A 53 -7.74 -11.32 3.89
N GLN A 54 -8.13 -12.23 2.98
CA GLN A 54 -7.27 -12.67 1.88
C GLN A 54 -6.92 -11.55 0.88
N GLN A 55 -7.87 -10.66 0.60
CA GLN A 55 -7.61 -9.46 -0.19
C GLN A 55 -6.62 -8.54 0.53
N TYR A 56 -6.81 -8.35 1.84
CA TYR A 56 -5.88 -7.59 2.66
C TYR A 56 -4.47 -8.20 2.66
N ASP A 57 -4.35 -9.52 2.82
CA ASP A 57 -3.06 -10.24 2.80
C ASP A 57 -2.32 -10.08 1.48
N THR A 58 -3.06 -10.00 0.37
CA THR A 58 -2.49 -9.72 -0.93
C THR A 58 -1.86 -8.32 -0.95
N LEU A 59 -2.57 -7.30 -0.46
CA LEU A 59 -2.06 -5.94 -0.35
C LEU A 59 -0.89 -5.85 0.63
N TYR A 60 -0.98 -6.53 1.77
CA TYR A 60 0.08 -6.58 2.78
C TYR A 60 1.34 -7.25 2.22
N SER A 61 1.21 -8.33 1.45
CA SER A 61 2.33 -8.98 0.77
C SER A 61 2.98 -8.07 -0.26
N GLN A 62 2.18 -7.33 -1.04
CA GLN A 62 2.69 -6.32 -1.98
C GLN A 62 3.42 -5.18 -1.25
N HIS A 63 2.93 -4.80 -0.06
CA HIS A 63 3.59 -3.84 0.81
C HIS A 63 4.97 -4.31 1.27
N GLN A 64 5.07 -5.56 1.74
CA GLN A 64 6.33 -6.17 2.15
C GLN A 64 7.33 -6.28 0.99
N GLN A 65 6.84 -6.58 -0.21
CA GLN A 65 7.65 -6.68 -1.43
C GLN A 65 8.00 -5.33 -2.06
N LYS A 66 7.55 -4.20 -1.48
CA LYS A 66 7.75 -2.84 -2.01
C LYS A 66 7.15 -2.62 -3.41
N HIS A 67 6.15 -3.42 -3.79
CA HIS A 67 5.36 -3.20 -5.02
C HIS A 67 4.27 -2.15 -4.80
N LEU A 68 3.86 -1.95 -3.55
CA LEU A 68 2.88 -0.97 -3.12
C LEU A 68 3.28 -0.50 -1.71
N LYS A 69 2.82 0.68 -1.31
CA LYS A 69 2.99 1.20 0.05
C LYS A 69 1.63 1.40 0.69
N ILE A 70 1.32 0.64 1.73
CA ILE A 70 0.15 0.92 2.57
C ILE A 70 0.55 2.05 3.51
N GLN A 71 -0.10 3.21 3.35
CA GLN A 71 0.14 4.38 4.19
C GLN A 71 -0.55 4.25 5.54
N GLN A 72 -1.79 3.76 5.53
CA GLN A 72 -2.63 3.59 6.72
C GLN A 72 -3.73 2.58 6.43
N VAL A 73 -4.28 2.01 7.50
CA VAL A 73 -5.45 1.15 7.46
C VAL A 73 -6.53 1.79 8.32
N VAL A 74 -7.71 1.97 7.74
CA VAL A 74 -8.88 2.54 8.41
C VAL A 74 -9.96 1.48 8.44
N VAL A 75 -10.45 1.14 9.61
CA VAL A 75 -11.58 0.22 9.78
C VAL A 75 -12.83 1.03 10.09
N PHE A 76 -13.94 0.73 9.45
CA PHE A 76 -15.16 1.54 9.62
C PHE A 76 -16.44 0.71 9.54
N SER A 77 -17.49 1.18 10.19
CA SER A 77 -18.87 0.69 10.09
C SER A 77 -19.86 1.82 10.41
N ASP A 78 -21.16 1.50 10.53
CA ASP A 78 -22.15 2.45 11.06
C ASP A 78 -21.94 2.83 12.53
N LEU A 79 -21.10 2.08 13.25
CA LEU A 79 -20.80 2.31 14.67
C LEU A 79 -19.58 3.21 14.88
N GLY A 80 -18.83 3.51 13.82
CA GLY A 80 -17.70 4.43 13.88
C GLY A 80 -16.57 4.06 12.92
N GLU A 81 -15.52 4.85 12.97
CA GLU A 81 -14.27 4.72 12.21
C GLU A 81 -13.10 4.67 13.20
N ASP A 82 -12.16 3.75 12.97
CA ASP A 82 -10.89 3.70 13.69
C ASP A 82 -9.72 3.67 12.70
N VAL A 83 -8.81 4.64 12.81
CA VAL A 83 -7.53 4.63 12.07
C VAL A 83 -6.52 3.82 12.88
N LEU A 84 -6.01 2.74 12.29
CA LEU A 84 -5.06 1.87 12.97
C LEU A 84 -3.67 2.54 13.04
N PRO A 85 -3.00 2.50 14.21
CA PRO A 85 -1.73 3.21 14.42
C PRO A 85 -0.54 2.58 13.67
N SER A 86 -0.66 1.30 13.32
CA SER A 86 0.33 0.55 12.54
C SER A 86 -0.39 -0.22 11.44
N ILE A 87 0.37 -0.67 10.43
CA ILE A 87 -0.17 -1.56 9.39
C ILE A 87 -0.30 -2.96 9.99
N PRO A 88 -1.52 -3.46 10.27
CA PRO A 88 -1.70 -4.75 10.90
C PRO A 88 -1.32 -5.90 9.95
N SER A 89 -1.03 -7.06 10.52
CA SER A 89 -0.92 -8.31 9.76
C SER A 89 -2.31 -8.85 9.35
N GLY A 90 -2.33 -9.84 8.46
CA GLY A 90 -3.56 -10.57 8.12
C GLY A 90 -4.25 -11.18 9.32
N ASP A 91 -3.48 -11.79 10.22
CA ASP A 91 -3.99 -12.42 11.44
C ASP A 91 -4.67 -11.39 12.36
N GLU A 92 -4.10 -10.19 12.46
CA GLU A 92 -4.69 -9.09 13.24
C GLU A 92 -6.00 -8.60 12.61
N ILE A 93 -6.09 -8.51 11.28
CA ILE A 93 -7.35 -8.19 10.59
C ILE A 93 -8.37 -9.32 10.77
N GLN A 94 -7.94 -10.58 10.68
CA GLN A 94 -8.81 -11.74 10.87
C GLN A 94 -9.44 -11.77 12.27
N ALA A 95 -8.68 -11.35 13.29
CA ALA A 95 -9.14 -11.28 14.67
C ALA A 95 -10.14 -10.13 14.94
N LEU A 96 -10.33 -9.20 13.99
CA LEU A 96 -11.32 -8.13 14.14
C LEU A 96 -12.73 -8.71 14.16
N SER A 97 -13.56 -8.15 15.05
CA SER A 97 -14.98 -8.45 15.08
C SER A 97 -15.71 -7.67 13.99
N THR A 98 -16.58 -8.36 13.24
CA THR A 98 -17.46 -7.76 12.23
C THR A 98 -18.86 -7.57 12.80
N TYR A 99 -19.30 -6.31 12.94
CA TYR A 99 -20.57 -5.98 13.57
C TYR A 99 -21.09 -4.63 13.07
N GLY A 100 -22.40 -4.41 13.23
CA GLY A 100 -23.09 -3.26 12.67
C GLY A 100 -23.58 -3.48 11.25
N ARG A 101 -23.93 -2.40 10.56
CA ARG A 101 -24.50 -2.39 9.21
C ARG A 101 -23.65 -1.54 8.28
N GLN A 102 -23.70 -1.90 7.00
CA GLN A 102 -23.04 -1.13 5.96
C GLN A 102 -23.60 0.31 5.93
N ASN A 103 -22.69 1.28 5.87
CA ASN A 103 -23.02 2.69 5.76
C ASN A 103 -22.42 3.26 4.48
N LEU A 104 -23.26 3.38 3.44
CA LEU A 104 -22.85 3.85 2.11
C LEU A 104 -22.46 5.33 2.11
N ASP A 105 -23.12 6.15 2.92
CA ASP A 105 -22.79 7.57 3.07
C ASP A 105 -21.40 7.73 3.67
N HIS A 106 -21.12 7.00 4.75
CA HIS A 106 -19.79 7.00 5.39
C HIS A 106 -18.70 6.49 4.44
N ARG A 107 -18.98 5.43 3.68
CA ARG A 107 -18.09 4.92 2.64
C ARG A 107 -17.77 5.99 1.58
N SER A 108 -18.77 6.76 1.15
CA SER A 108 -18.57 7.83 0.16
C SER A 108 -17.73 8.99 0.70
N GLN A 109 -17.91 9.33 1.98
CA GLN A 109 -17.12 10.34 2.68
C GLN A 109 -15.66 9.91 2.77
N LEU A 110 -15.42 8.66 3.18
CA LEU A 110 -14.08 8.07 3.23
C LEU A 110 -13.41 8.00 1.86
N ALA A 111 -14.15 7.67 0.80
CA ALA A 111 -13.62 7.68 -0.57
C ALA A 111 -13.17 9.08 -1.00
N THR A 112 -13.81 10.13 -0.50
CA THR A 112 -13.42 11.52 -0.76
C THR A 112 -12.18 11.92 0.06
N GLN A 113 -12.10 11.48 1.32
CA GLN A 113 -10.96 11.73 2.20
C GLN A 113 -9.70 10.97 1.78
N TYR A 114 -9.87 9.78 1.21
CA TYR A 114 -8.80 8.89 0.78
C TYR A 114 -8.95 8.53 -0.71
N PRO A 115 -8.60 9.45 -1.64
CA PRO A 115 -8.88 9.29 -3.07
C PRO A 115 -8.14 8.13 -3.74
N ASN A 116 -7.05 7.63 -3.14
CA ASN A 116 -6.28 6.48 -3.62
C ASN A 116 -6.51 5.23 -2.74
N ALA A 117 -7.62 5.18 -2.02
CA ALA A 117 -7.91 4.06 -1.13
C ALA A 117 -8.26 2.78 -1.88
N GLN A 118 -7.80 1.66 -1.33
CA GLN A 118 -8.35 0.34 -1.62
C GLN A 118 -9.47 0.05 -0.62
N LEU A 119 -10.70 -0.02 -1.11
CA LEU A 119 -11.85 -0.41 -0.32
C LEU A 119 -11.97 -1.92 -0.28
N LEU A 120 -11.91 -2.48 0.92
CA LEU A 120 -12.19 -3.87 1.20
C LEU A 120 -13.53 -3.93 1.93
N SER A 121 -14.52 -4.57 1.33
CA SER A 121 -15.84 -4.75 1.94
C SER A 121 -16.33 -6.16 1.71
N CYS A 122 -17.16 -6.66 2.63
CA CYS A 122 -17.70 -7.99 2.47
C CYS A 122 -18.55 -8.13 1.20
N PRO A 123 -18.37 -9.24 0.46
CA PRO A 123 -19.17 -9.54 -0.71
C PRO A 123 -20.63 -9.70 -0.30
N THR A 124 -21.51 -9.07 -1.08
CA THR A 124 -22.97 -9.17 -0.99
C THR A 124 -23.48 -10.47 -1.59
#